data_AF-A0A916IGE9-F1
#
_entry.id   AF-A0A916IGE9-F1
#
_cell.length_a   1.000
_cell.length_b   1.000
_cell.length_c   1.000
_cell.angle_alpha   90.00
_cell.angle_beta   90.00
_cell.angle_gamma   90.00
#
_symmetry.space_group_name_H-M   'P 1'
#
loop_
_entity.id
_entity.type
_entity.pdbx_description
1 polymer ?
#
loop_
_entity_poly.entity_id
_entity_poly.type
_entity_poly.pdbx_seq_one_letter_code
_entity_poly.pdbx_strand_id
1 'polypeptide(L)'
;MLYTAASALAAPAGAKREELKGLQERIQALQKDLTKTEGSRADAAEELRETEQAISDANRRLRELNGERARAQASLDHLNLQSQKLSSRIAVQQAQLGRLLTRQYYAGETDALRHLLSGDDPNQLARDAHYLGLLSHAKAGLIRDLGGILEEKKHLASLAHDKTAELAEIEKNQQRERSGLVEQQKQRQAVLARISDRIKTQRREVEKLKRDEKRLARLIEGLGRIVAKPKPPASSRAQAPALRNERTPDAS
;
A
#
# COMPACT_ATOMS: atom_id res chain seq x y z
N MET A 1 81.17 -21.52 14.87
CA MET A 1 79.71 -21.53 15.14
C MET A 1 79.38 -20.35 16.05
N LEU A 2 78.15 -19.83 15.95
CA LEU A 2 77.52 -18.81 16.81
C LEU A 2 77.56 -17.36 16.29
N TYR A 3 76.54 -16.98 15.52
CA TYR A 3 75.67 -15.83 15.86
C TYR A 3 74.40 -15.85 15.00
N THR A 4 73.47 -16.75 15.32
CA THR A 4 72.10 -16.77 14.75
C THR A 4 71.11 -16.96 15.90
N ALA A 5 70.86 -15.90 16.67
CA ALA A 5 69.83 -15.93 17.71
C ALA A 5 69.28 -14.52 18.01
N ALA A 6 68.89 -13.77 16.97
CA ALA A 6 68.10 -12.54 17.14
C ALA A 6 66.83 -12.49 16.26
N SER A 7 66.71 -13.35 15.24
CA SER A 7 65.58 -13.29 14.30
C SER A 7 64.30 -14.01 14.74
N ALA A 8 64.32 -14.79 15.83
CA ALA A 8 63.16 -15.62 16.21
C ALA A 8 62.04 -14.84 16.94
N LEU A 9 62.33 -13.68 17.55
CA LEU A 9 61.34 -12.90 18.32
C LEU A 9 60.76 -11.69 17.57
N ALA A 10 61.33 -11.31 16.43
CA ALA A 10 60.79 -10.27 15.55
C ALA A 10 59.68 -10.79 14.62
N ALA A 11 59.70 -12.09 14.28
CA ALA A 11 58.67 -12.77 13.47
C ALA A 11 57.24 -12.61 14.02
N PRO A 12 56.95 -12.79 15.33
CA PRO A 12 55.60 -12.62 15.86
C PRO A 12 55.11 -11.15 15.87
N ALA A 13 56.02 -10.17 15.91
CA ALA A 13 55.64 -8.75 15.85
C ALA A 13 55.36 -8.28 14.41
N GLY A 14 56.08 -8.82 13.42
CA GLY A 14 55.80 -8.59 11.99
C GLY A 14 54.45 -9.16 11.56
N ALA A 15 54.16 -10.41 11.92
CA ALA A 15 52.89 -11.07 11.61
C ALA A 15 51.67 -10.33 12.21
N LYS A 16 51.77 -9.83 13.45
CA LYS A 16 50.70 -9.04 14.07
C LYS A 16 50.50 -7.67 13.41
N ARG A 17 51.54 -7.06 12.84
CA ARG A 17 51.41 -5.81 12.07
C ARG A 17 50.69 -6.02 10.74
N GLU A 18 50.95 -7.15 10.08
CA GLU A 18 50.19 -7.60 8.90
C GLU A 18 48.71 -7.83 9.24
N GLU A 19 48.42 -8.54 10.33
CA GLU A 19 47.04 -8.74 10.83
C GLU A 19 46.33 -7.41 11.11
N LEU A 20 47.03 -6.43 11.71
CA LEU A 20 46.48 -5.10 11.98
C LEU A 20 46.14 -4.36 10.68
N LYS A 21 47.01 -4.41 9.68
CA LYS A 21 46.74 -3.82 8.35
C LYS A 21 45.54 -4.47 7.69
N GLY A 22 45.48 -5.80 7.66
CA GLY A 22 44.34 -6.52 7.08
C GLY A 22 43.03 -6.23 7.81
N LEU A 23 43.08 -6.05 9.14
CA LEU A 23 41.92 -5.64 9.93
C LEU A 23 41.49 -4.19 9.61
N GLN A 24 42.44 -3.26 9.48
CA GLN A 24 42.19 -1.87 9.09
C GLN A 24 41.57 -1.75 7.70
N GLU A 25 42.11 -2.50 6.73
CA GLU A 25 41.56 -2.58 5.38
C GLU A 25 40.13 -3.14 5.41
N ARG A 26 39.88 -4.16 6.24
CA ARG A 26 38.54 -4.74 6.39
C ARG A 26 37.56 -3.82 7.10
N ILE A 27 38.00 -3.06 8.10
CA ILE A 27 37.21 -2.00 8.74
C ILE A 27 36.90 -0.89 7.74
N GLN A 28 37.87 -0.43 6.96
CA GLN A 28 37.65 0.58 5.92
C GLN A 28 36.70 0.06 4.84
N ALA A 29 36.85 -1.18 4.39
CA ALA A 29 35.94 -1.81 3.44
C ALA A 29 34.52 -1.88 4.01
N LEU A 30 34.35 -2.35 5.25
CA LEU A 30 33.04 -2.41 5.91
C LEU A 30 32.44 -1.03 6.21
N GLN A 31 33.25 -0.02 6.54
CA GLN A 31 32.79 1.36 6.70
C GLN A 31 32.39 1.98 5.37
N LYS A 32 33.14 1.70 4.30
CA LYS A 32 32.81 2.12 2.94
C LYS A 32 31.56 1.41 2.43
N ASP A 33 31.38 0.14 2.77
CA ASP A 33 30.16 -0.63 2.52
C ASP A 33 29.02 -0.19 3.41
N LEU A 34 29.24 0.26 4.64
CA LEU A 34 28.20 0.80 5.51
C LEU A 34 27.75 2.18 5.01
N THR A 35 28.69 3.07 4.68
CA THR A 35 28.38 4.39 4.09
C THR A 35 27.77 4.26 2.70
N LYS A 36 28.17 3.24 1.92
CA LYS A 36 27.39 2.78 0.77
C LYS A 36 26.04 2.29 1.24
N THR A 37 25.85 1.25 2.02
CA THR A 37 24.51 0.77 2.44
C THR A 37 23.60 1.86 3.04
N GLU A 38 24.15 2.85 3.73
CA GLU A 38 23.47 4.05 4.24
C GLU A 38 23.20 5.11 3.13
N GLY A 39 24.06 5.21 2.11
CA GLY A 39 23.94 6.08 0.91
C GLY A 39 23.28 5.43 -0.31
N SER A 40 23.74 4.24 -0.74
CA SER A 40 23.05 3.14 -1.43
C SER A 40 21.96 2.49 -0.58
N ARG A 41 21.13 3.36 0.02
CA ARG A 41 19.69 3.18 -0.02
C ARG A 41 19.26 2.59 -1.36
N ALA A 42 19.89 2.91 -2.49
CA ALA A 42 19.71 2.36 -3.84
C ALA A 42 18.97 1.01 -3.96
N ASP A 43 19.56 -0.14 -3.60
CA ASP A 43 18.90 -1.45 -3.82
C ASP A 43 17.65 -1.62 -2.92
N ALA A 44 17.78 -1.25 -1.65
CA ALA A 44 16.70 -1.22 -0.68
C ALA A 44 15.61 -0.18 -1.03
N ALA A 45 15.99 0.89 -1.72
CA ALA A 45 15.17 1.98 -2.19
C ALA A 45 14.51 1.61 -3.51
N GLU A 46 15.09 0.72 -4.32
CA GLU A 46 14.45 0.19 -5.51
C GLU A 46 13.31 -0.75 -5.11
N GLU A 47 13.56 -1.74 -4.23
CA GLU A 47 12.50 -2.61 -3.68
C GLU A 47 11.42 -1.79 -2.95
N LEU A 48 11.83 -0.78 -2.16
CA LEU A 48 10.89 0.11 -1.49
C LEU A 48 10.14 1.01 -2.48
N ARG A 49 10.79 1.49 -3.55
CA ARG A 49 10.17 2.31 -4.59
C ARG A 49 9.14 1.52 -5.38
N GLU A 50 9.44 0.27 -5.75
CA GLU A 50 8.50 -0.61 -6.43
C GLU A 50 7.25 -0.84 -5.56
N THR A 51 7.43 -1.14 -4.27
CA THR A 51 6.29 -1.34 -3.36
C THR A 51 5.52 -0.04 -3.09
N GLU A 52 6.18 1.10 -2.94
CA GLU A 52 5.53 2.40 -2.76
C GLU A 52 4.80 2.87 -4.02
N GLN A 53 5.35 2.61 -5.20
CA GLN A 53 4.70 2.86 -6.47
C GLN A 53 3.45 1.99 -6.62
N ALA A 54 3.55 0.69 -6.34
CA ALA A 54 2.42 -0.21 -6.37
C ALA A 54 1.30 0.19 -5.38
N ILE A 55 1.66 0.62 -4.16
CA ILE A 55 0.73 1.17 -3.17
C ILE A 55 0.07 2.46 -3.68
N SER A 56 0.84 3.35 -4.31
CA SER A 56 0.33 4.60 -4.88
C SER A 56 -0.67 4.33 -5.99
N ASP A 57 -0.36 3.40 -6.89
CA ASP A 57 -1.20 3.00 -8.00
C ASP A 57 -2.49 2.30 -7.53
N ALA A 58 -2.40 1.39 -6.55
CA ALA A 58 -3.56 0.77 -5.91
C ALA A 58 -4.47 1.82 -5.24
N ASN A 59 -3.90 2.81 -4.55
CA ASN A 59 -4.67 3.89 -3.94
C ASN A 59 -5.33 4.81 -4.98
N ARG A 60 -4.65 5.09 -6.11
CA ARG A 60 -5.25 5.82 -7.24
C ARG A 60 -6.42 5.04 -7.81
N ARG A 61 -6.24 3.75 -8.05
CA ARG A 61 -7.30 2.87 -8.56
C ARG A 61 -8.49 2.79 -7.62
N LEU A 62 -8.27 2.69 -6.31
CA LEU A 62 -9.34 2.74 -5.30
C LEU A 62 -10.11 4.06 -5.33
N ARG A 63 -9.43 5.21 -5.53
CA ARG A 63 -10.11 6.51 -5.66
C ARG A 63 -10.95 6.58 -6.93
N GLU A 64 -10.43 6.10 -8.05
CA GLU A 64 -11.17 6.01 -9.32
C GLU A 64 -12.43 5.15 -9.16
N LEU A 65 -12.28 3.93 -8.62
CA LEU A 65 -13.39 3.02 -8.35
C LEU A 65 -14.43 3.61 -7.40
N ASN A 66 -14.01 4.39 -6.40
CA ASN A 66 -14.95 5.11 -5.53
C ASN A 66 -15.73 6.19 -6.31
N GLY A 67 -15.07 6.90 -7.22
CA GLY A 67 -15.73 7.88 -8.09
C GLY A 67 -16.67 7.23 -9.11
N GLU A 68 -16.31 6.08 -9.66
CA GLU A 68 -17.20 5.25 -10.49
C GLU A 68 -18.42 4.78 -9.70
N ARG A 69 -18.22 4.22 -8.50
CA ARG A 69 -19.29 3.78 -7.61
C ARG A 69 -20.28 4.91 -7.29
N ALA A 70 -19.77 6.10 -6.93
CA ALA A 70 -20.61 7.25 -6.62
C ALA A 70 -21.47 7.69 -7.82
N ARG A 71 -20.90 7.69 -9.03
CA ARG A 71 -21.63 8.01 -10.27
C ARG A 71 -22.69 6.96 -10.61
N ALA A 72 -22.35 5.68 -10.48
CA ALA A 72 -23.28 4.58 -10.70
C ALA A 72 -24.44 4.62 -9.70
N GLN A 73 -24.16 4.87 -8.41
CA GLN A 73 -25.18 5.01 -7.37
C GLN A 73 -26.10 6.21 -7.63
N ALA A 74 -25.56 7.38 -7.95
CA ALA A 74 -26.37 8.55 -8.28
C ALA A 74 -27.27 8.32 -9.50
N SER A 75 -26.77 7.58 -10.50
CA SER A 75 -27.56 7.19 -11.67
C SER A 75 -28.69 6.23 -11.28
N LEU A 76 -28.42 5.24 -10.42
CA LEU A 76 -29.41 4.31 -9.91
C LEU A 76 -30.51 5.02 -9.12
N ASP A 77 -30.13 5.97 -8.25
CA ASP A 77 -31.08 6.76 -7.47
C ASP A 77 -31.99 7.61 -8.37
N HIS A 78 -31.41 8.21 -9.43
CA HIS A 78 -32.18 8.94 -10.43
C HIS A 78 -33.18 8.03 -11.17
N LEU A 79 -32.74 6.85 -11.63
CA LEU A 79 -33.60 5.87 -12.29
C LEU A 79 -34.75 5.41 -11.38
N ASN A 80 -34.47 5.18 -10.09
CA ASN A 80 -35.49 4.81 -9.11
C ASN A 80 -36.52 5.93 -8.91
N LEU A 81 -36.08 7.18 -8.84
CA LEU A 81 -36.99 8.33 -8.73
C LEU A 81 -37.85 8.51 -9.99
N GLN A 82 -37.31 8.27 -11.19
CA GLN A 82 -38.08 8.24 -12.42
C GLN A 82 -39.12 7.10 -12.40
N SER A 83 -38.72 5.89 -12.00
CA SER A 83 -39.60 4.72 -11.88
C SER A 83 -40.76 4.96 -10.90
N GLN A 84 -40.50 5.63 -9.77
CA GLN A 84 -41.55 6.03 -8.82
C GLN A 84 -42.54 7.03 -9.42
N LYS A 85 -42.05 8.04 -10.15
CA LYS A 85 -42.90 9.01 -10.85
C LYS A 85 -43.76 8.35 -11.94
N LEU A 86 -43.21 7.40 -12.69
CA LEU A 86 -44.01 6.64 -13.66
C LEU A 86 -45.04 5.74 -12.96
N SER A 87 -44.68 5.13 -11.84
CA SER A 87 -45.59 4.27 -11.06
C SER A 87 -46.80 5.06 -10.52
N SER A 88 -46.61 6.29 -10.05
CA SER A 88 -47.73 7.13 -9.63
C SER A 88 -48.61 7.56 -10.80
N ARG A 89 -48.03 7.89 -11.97
CA ARG A 89 -48.78 8.17 -13.20
C ARG A 89 -49.62 6.98 -13.65
N ILE A 90 -49.03 5.78 -13.66
CA ILE A 90 -49.72 4.52 -13.98
C ILE A 90 -50.92 4.33 -13.04
N ALA A 91 -50.72 4.49 -11.73
CA ALA A 91 -51.80 4.32 -10.75
C ALA A 91 -52.98 5.28 -10.99
N VAL A 92 -52.68 6.55 -11.29
CA VAL A 92 -53.71 7.56 -11.62
C VAL A 92 -54.47 7.18 -12.90
N GLN A 93 -53.75 6.80 -13.96
CA GLN A 93 -54.38 6.40 -15.24
C GLN A 93 -55.20 5.11 -15.09
N GLN A 94 -54.72 4.12 -14.35
CA GLN A 94 -55.46 2.89 -14.06
C GLN A 94 -56.74 3.17 -13.27
N ALA A 95 -56.70 4.06 -12.28
CA ALA A 95 -57.89 4.46 -11.53
C ALA A 95 -58.91 5.25 -12.39
N GLN A 96 -58.43 6.06 -13.33
CA GLN A 96 -59.31 6.73 -14.32
C GLN A 96 -59.96 5.71 -15.26
N LEU A 97 -59.17 4.81 -15.84
CA LEU A 97 -59.66 3.77 -16.73
C LEU A 97 -60.64 2.82 -16.02
N GLY A 98 -60.32 2.41 -14.79
CA GLY A 98 -61.21 1.60 -13.95
C GLY A 98 -62.57 2.26 -13.76
N ARG A 99 -62.60 3.56 -13.38
CA ARG A 99 -63.87 4.31 -13.25
C ARG A 99 -64.67 4.37 -14.55
N LEU A 100 -64.00 4.54 -15.70
CA LEU A 100 -64.65 4.56 -17.01
C LEU A 100 -65.26 3.19 -17.36
N LEU A 101 -64.53 2.11 -17.13
CA LEU A 101 -64.98 0.74 -17.38
C LEU A 101 -66.13 0.34 -16.46
N THR A 102 -66.05 0.67 -15.16
CA THR A 102 -67.12 0.41 -14.20
C THR A 102 -68.40 1.15 -14.57
N ARG A 103 -68.31 2.43 -14.99
CA ARG A 103 -69.48 3.18 -15.48
C ARG A 103 -70.07 2.54 -16.74
N GLN A 104 -69.25 2.13 -17.69
CA GLN A 104 -69.71 1.45 -18.91
C GLN A 104 -70.41 0.12 -18.59
N TYR A 105 -69.87 -0.64 -17.63
CA TYR A 105 -70.47 -1.89 -17.18
C TYR A 105 -71.86 -1.68 -16.56
N TYR A 106 -72.00 -0.71 -15.65
CA TYR A 106 -73.28 -0.43 -14.99
C TYR A 106 -74.29 0.30 -15.89
N ALA A 107 -73.84 1.16 -16.80
CA ALA A 107 -74.71 1.88 -17.73
C ALA A 107 -75.23 0.99 -18.87
N GLY A 108 -74.59 -0.16 -19.12
CA GLY A 108 -74.96 -1.09 -20.18
C GLY A 108 -74.65 -0.53 -21.57
N GLU A 109 -73.71 -1.15 -22.28
CA GLU A 109 -73.36 -0.79 -23.68
C GLU A 109 -74.57 -0.87 -24.62
N THR A 110 -75.54 -1.72 -24.25
CA THR A 110 -76.80 -1.93 -24.95
C THR A 110 -77.76 -0.75 -24.85
N ASP A 111 -77.68 0.09 -23.81
CA ASP A 111 -78.67 1.16 -23.57
C ASP A 111 -78.40 2.37 -24.46
N ALA A 112 -77.13 2.76 -24.60
CA ALA A 112 -76.72 3.81 -25.54
C ALA A 112 -76.95 3.39 -27.01
N LEU A 113 -76.64 2.14 -27.37
CA LEU A 113 -76.92 1.62 -28.72
C LEU A 113 -78.42 1.43 -28.96
N ARG A 114 -79.20 1.03 -27.95
CA ARG A 114 -80.67 0.97 -28.05
C ARG A 114 -81.27 2.36 -28.27
N HIS A 115 -80.80 3.38 -27.55
CA HIS A 115 -81.25 4.76 -27.78
C HIS A 115 -80.85 5.29 -29.16
N LEU A 116 -79.66 4.90 -29.65
CA LEU A 116 -79.24 5.24 -31.00
C LEU A 116 -80.16 4.59 -32.07
N LEU A 117 -80.66 3.39 -31.79
CA LEU A 117 -81.49 2.60 -32.71
C LEU A 117 -82.99 2.81 -32.51
N SER A 118 -83.43 3.49 -31.44
CA SER A 118 -84.85 3.72 -31.14
C SER A 118 -85.48 4.82 -31.99
N GLY A 119 -84.69 5.60 -32.74
CA GLY A 119 -85.19 6.53 -33.75
C GLY A 119 -85.73 7.87 -33.19
N ASP A 120 -85.17 8.37 -32.08
CA ASP A 120 -85.42 9.72 -31.59
C ASP A 120 -84.90 10.81 -32.57
N ASP A 121 -85.03 12.10 -32.22
CA ASP A 121 -84.64 13.26 -33.04
C ASP A 121 -83.30 13.06 -33.78
N PRO A 122 -83.29 13.04 -35.13
CA PRO A 122 -82.09 12.75 -35.93
C PRO A 122 -80.95 13.74 -35.69
N ASN A 123 -81.25 14.98 -35.26
CA ASN A 123 -80.22 15.95 -34.91
C ASN A 123 -79.54 15.63 -33.58
N GLN A 124 -80.27 15.10 -32.59
CA GLN A 124 -79.69 14.63 -31.34
C GLN A 124 -78.84 13.40 -31.59
N LEU A 125 -79.34 12.47 -32.41
CA LEU A 125 -78.63 11.25 -32.77
C LEU A 125 -77.24 11.51 -33.36
N ALA A 126 -77.15 12.46 -34.30
CA ALA A 126 -75.87 12.83 -34.92
C ALA A 126 -74.88 13.43 -33.90
N ARG A 127 -75.38 14.21 -32.93
CA ARG A 127 -74.55 14.77 -31.85
C ARG A 127 -74.05 13.69 -30.89
N ASP A 128 -74.93 12.79 -30.46
CA ASP A 128 -74.59 11.72 -29.53
C ASP A 128 -73.58 10.75 -30.15
N ALA A 129 -73.77 10.37 -31.41
CA ALA A 129 -72.80 9.56 -32.17
C ALA A 129 -71.43 10.26 -32.26
N HIS A 130 -71.41 11.57 -32.51
CA HIS A 130 -70.17 12.35 -32.54
C HIS A 130 -69.45 12.36 -31.18
N TYR A 131 -70.17 12.59 -30.08
CA TYR A 131 -69.60 12.59 -28.74
C TYR A 131 -69.10 11.21 -28.30
N LEU A 132 -69.82 10.14 -28.64
CA LEU A 132 -69.36 8.77 -28.40
C LEU A 132 -68.09 8.43 -29.20
N GLY A 133 -67.99 8.93 -30.43
CA GLY A 133 -66.77 8.84 -31.23
C GLY A 133 -65.59 9.53 -30.55
N LEU A 134 -65.76 10.79 -30.13
CA LEU A 134 -64.73 11.54 -29.39
C LEU A 134 -64.31 10.82 -28.10
N LEU A 135 -65.27 10.29 -27.34
CA LEU A 135 -64.99 9.54 -26.11
C LEU A 135 -64.22 8.24 -26.39
N SER A 136 -64.57 7.52 -27.45
CA SER A 136 -63.89 6.29 -27.85
C SER A 136 -62.44 6.57 -28.27
N HIS A 137 -62.22 7.64 -29.04
CA HIS A 137 -60.88 8.09 -29.38
C HIS A 137 -60.06 8.49 -28.15
N ALA A 138 -60.66 9.20 -27.19
CA ALA A 138 -60.01 9.57 -25.93
C ALA A 138 -59.62 8.33 -25.10
N LYS A 139 -60.52 7.33 -25.00
CA LYS A 139 -60.23 6.05 -24.32
C LYS A 139 -59.06 5.30 -24.99
N ALA A 140 -59.08 5.21 -26.32
CA ALA A 140 -58.00 4.58 -27.08
C ALA A 140 -56.67 5.34 -26.94
N GLY A 141 -56.71 6.67 -26.83
CA GLY A 141 -55.57 7.50 -26.45
C GLY A 141 -54.99 7.10 -25.09
N LEU A 142 -55.83 7.07 -24.05
CA LEU A 142 -55.40 6.71 -22.70
C LEU A 142 -54.79 5.31 -22.60
N ILE A 143 -55.36 4.32 -23.30
CA ILE A 143 -54.80 2.95 -23.34
C ILE A 143 -53.43 2.93 -24.02
N ARG A 144 -53.26 3.67 -25.13
CA ARG A 144 -51.96 3.78 -25.81
C ARG A 144 -50.91 4.46 -24.93
N ASP A 145 -51.29 5.55 -24.27
CA ASP A 145 -50.40 6.28 -23.36
C ASP A 145 -49.96 5.40 -22.18
N LEU A 146 -50.90 4.65 -21.58
CA LEU A 146 -50.61 3.70 -20.51
C LEU A 146 -49.67 2.59 -20.98
N GLY A 147 -49.88 2.07 -22.19
CA GLY A 147 -48.98 1.10 -22.82
C GLY A 147 -47.56 1.67 -22.97
N GLY A 148 -47.43 2.90 -23.46
CA GLY A 148 -46.16 3.59 -23.59
C GLY A 148 -45.43 3.78 -22.25
N ILE A 149 -46.15 4.21 -21.21
CA ILE A 149 -45.57 4.40 -19.86
C ILE A 149 -45.13 3.06 -19.24
N LEU A 150 -45.86 1.97 -19.49
CA LEU A 150 -45.47 0.64 -19.01
C LEU A 150 -44.19 0.14 -19.69
N GLU A 151 -44.03 0.35 -20.99
CA GLU A 151 -42.79 0.03 -21.71
C GLU A 151 -41.61 0.89 -21.23
N GLU A 152 -41.83 2.20 -21.01
CA GLU A 152 -40.81 3.08 -20.42
C GLU A 152 -40.39 2.60 -19.02
N LYS A 153 -41.35 2.19 -18.18
CA LYS A 153 -41.07 1.64 -16.86
C LYS A 153 -40.26 0.34 -16.92
N LYS A 154 -40.56 -0.56 -17.86
CA LYS A 154 -39.77 -1.78 -18.08
C LYS A 154 -38.34 -1.44 -18.50
N HIS A 155 -38.18 -0.49 -19.41
CA HIS A 155 -36.87 -0.03 -19.85
C HIS A 155 -36.05 0.57 -18.69
N LEU A 156 -36.66 1.42 -17.86
CA LEU A 156 -36.00 1.95 -16.65
C LEU A 156 -35.61 0.85 -15.66
N ALA A 157 -36.45 -0.18 -15.50
CA ALA A 157 -36.13 -1.32 -14.64
C ALA A 157 -34.91 -2.11 -15.17
N SER A 158 -34.80 -2.28 -16.49
CA SER A 158 -33.61 -2.89 -17.11
C SER A 158 -32.36 -2.05 -16.85
N LEU A 159 -32.42 -0.74 -17.08
CA LEU A 159 -31.29 0.17 -16.82
C LEU A 159 -30.88 0.17 -15.34
N ALA A 160 -31.85 0.11 -14.42
CA ALA A 160 -31.57 0.01 -13.00
C ALA A 160 -30.88 -1.32 -12.67
N HIS A 161 -31.33 -2.43 -13.27
CA HIS A 161 -30.68 -3.73 -13.12
C HIS A 161 -29.22 -3.70 -13.60
N ASP A 162 -28.97 -3.13 -14.78
CA ASP A 162 -27.61 -2.99 -15.33
C ASP A 162 -26.72 -2.15 -14.40
N LYS A 163 -27.25 -1.05 -13.84
CA LYS A 163 -26.53 -0.23 -12.86
C LYS A 163 -26.24 -0.96 -11.55
N THR A 164 -27.16 -1.82 -11.09
CA THR A 164 -26.89 -2.67 -9.90
C THR A 164 -25.81 -3.71 -10.18
N ALA A 165 -25.77 -4.29 -11.38
CA ALA A 165 -24.72 -5.22 -11.78
C ALA A 165 -23.35 -4.52 -11.90
N GLU A 166 -23.32 -3.31 -12.46
CA GLU A 166 -22.13 -2.46 -12.53
C GLU A 166 -21.59 -2.16 -11.12
N LEU A 167 -22.46 -1.79 -10.18
CA LEU A 167 -22.08 -1.55 -8.78
C LEU A 167 -21.47 -2.79 -8.12
N ALA A 168 -22.04 -3.99 -8.36
CA ALA A 168 -21.51 -5.23 -7.80
C ALA A 168 -20.10 -5.55 -8.34
N GLU A 169 -19.84 -5.33 -9.63
CA GLU A 169 -18.50 -5.52 -10.20
C GLU A 169 -17.50 -4.46 -9.69
N ILE A 170 -17.94 -3.21 -9.50
CA ILE A 170 -17.10 -2.17 -8.86
C ILE A 170 -16.72 -2.59 -7.44
N GLU A 171 -17.68 -3.08 -6.64
CA GLU A 171 -17.40 -3.54 -5.26
C GLU A 171 -16.43 -4.72 -5.22
N LYS A 172 -16.59 -5.68 -6.12
CA LYS A 172 -15.65 -6.81 -6.27
C LYS A 172 -14.25 -6.35 -6.65
N ASN A 173 -14.14 -5.38 -7.56
CA ASN A 173 -12.85 -4.79 -7.93
C ASN A 173 -12.24 -4.01 -6.76
N GLN A 174 -13.03 -3.24 -6.02
CA GLN A 174 -12.55 -2.57 -4.80
C GLN A 174 -12.02 -3.56 -3.76
N GLN A 175 -12.69 -4.70 -3.57
CA GLN A 175 -12.24 -5.73 -2.64
C GLN A 175 -10.91 -6.34 -3.07
N ARG A 176 -10.73 -6.60 -4.37
CA ARG A 176 -9.46 -7.08 -4.93
C ARG A 176 -8.33 -6.07 -4.71
N GLU A 177 -8.55 -4.81 -5.07
CA GLU A 177 -7.57 -3.74 -4.88
C GLU A 177 -7.20 -3.56 -3.39
N ARG A 178 -8.19 -3.60 -2.48
CA ARG A 178 -7.94 -3.54 -1.03
C ARG A 178 -7.10 -4.71 -0.54
N SER A 179 -7.40 -5.93 -1.00
CA SER A 179 -6.62 -7.11 -0.62
C SER A 179 -5.18 -7.04 -1.14
N GLY A 180 -4.99 -6.57 -2.37
CA GLY A 180 -3.66 -6.33 -2.94
C GLY A 180 -2.89 -5.25 -2.18
N LEU A 181 -3.56 -4.16 -1.80
CA LEU A 181 -2.96 -3.07 -1.02
C LEU A 181 -2.45 -3.56 0.35
N VAL A 182 -3.22 -4.41 1.04
CA VAL A 182 -2.79 -4.99 2.33
C VAL A 182 -1.55 -5.85 2.14
N GLU A 183 -1.49 -6.64 1.06
CA GLU A 183 -0.32 -7.48 0.78
C GLU A 183 0.91 -6.65 0.44
N GLN A 184 0.77 -5.60 -0.38
CA GLN A 184 1.83 -4.64 -0.68
C GLN A 184 2.33 -3.92 0.58
N GLN A 185 1.44 -3.55 1.51
CA GLN A 185 1.82 -2.95 2.79
C GLN A 185 2.63 -3.91 3.66
N LYS A 186 2.27 -5.20 3.69
CA LYS A 186 3.04 -6.23 4.40
C LYS A 186 4.42 -6.42 3.78
N GLN A 187 4.51 -6.49 2.44
CA GLN A 187 5.78 -6.58 1.72
C GLN A 187 6.67 -5.39 2.04
N ARG A 188 6.12 -4.17 2.01
CA ARG A 188 6.83 -2.95 2.42
C ARG A 188 7.37 -3.03 3.84
N GLN A 189 6.56 -3.49 4.80
CA GLN A 189 7.00 -3.67 6.19
C GLN A 189 8.13 -4.71 6.30
N ALA A 190 8.04 -5.82 5.57
CA ALA A 190 9.07 -6.86 5.56
C ALA A 190 10.40 -6.35 4.97
N VAL A 191 10.35 -5.59 3.87
CA VAL A 191 11.52 -4.94 3.26
C VAL A 191 12.17 -3.98 4.26
N LEU A 192 11.39 -3.11 4.90
CA LEU A 192 11.89 -2.17 5.93
C LEU A 192 12.53 -2.89 7.13
N ALA A 193 11.95 -4.00 7.58
CA ALA A 193 12.51 -4.81 8.66
C ALA A 193 13.86 -5.43 8.27
N ARG A 194 13.95 -6.05 7.08
CA ARG A 194 15.19 -6.64 6.56
C ARG A 194 16.31 -5.61 6.44
N ILE A 195 16.00 -4.42 5.92
CA ILE A 195 16.95 -3.30 5.80
C ILE A 195 17.44 -2.89 7.19
N SER A 196 16.52 -2.72 8.14
CA SER A 196 16.85 -2.32 9.51
C SER A 196 17.76 -3.32 10.20
N ASP A 197 17.52 -4.62 10.02
CA ASP A 197 18.33 -5.68 10.61
C ASP A 197 19.72 -5.77 9.97
N ARG A 198 19.83 -5.63 8.65
CA ARG A 198 21.12 -5.58 7.95
C ARG A 198 21.99 -4.41 8.42
N ILE A 199 21.41 -3.22 8.60
CA ILE A 199 22.13 -2.06 9.13
C ILE A 199 22.61 -2.32 10.57
N LYS A 200 21.77 -2.93 11.42
CA LYS A 200 22.14 -3.27 12.79
C LYS A 200 23.29 -4.28 12.84
N THR A 201 23.28 -5.32 12.02
CA THR A 201 24.35 -6.34 12.00
C THR A 201 25.67 -5.75 11.49
N GLN A 202 25.64 -5.00 10.38
CA GLN A 202 26.83 -4.33 9.85
C GLN A 202 27.44 -3.35 10.87
N ARG A 203 26.61 -2.55 11.56
CA ARG A 203 27.10 -1.65 12.64
C ARG A 203 27.75 -2.42 13.80
N ARG A 204 27.16 -3.54 14.23
CA ARG A 204 27.73 -4.39 15.30
C ARG A 204 29.07 -5.01 14.88
N GLU A 205 29.19 -5.42 13.63
CA GLU A 205 30.42 -5.99 13.07
C GLU A 205 31.54 -4.96 13.01
N VAL A 206 31.26 -3.75 12.51
CA VAL A 206 32.21 -2.63 12.51
C VAL A 206 32.69 -2.31 13.93
N GLU A 207 31.78 -2.24 14.90
CA GLU A 207 32.14 -1.97 16.30
C GLU A 207 32.96 -3.11 16.93
N LYS A 208 32.71 -4.37 16.54
CA LYS A 208 33.53 -5.51 16.98
C LYS A 208 34.96 -5.39 16.41
N LEU A 209 35.10 -5.17 15.10
CA LEU A 209 36.40 -5.07 14.46
C LEU A 209 37.21 -3.88 14.99
N LYS A 210 36.59 -2.72 15.22
CA LYS A 210 37.26 -1.57 15.87
C LYS A 210 37.79 -1.89 17.26
N ARG A 211 37.07 -2.71 18.05
CA ARG A 211 37.55 -3.15 19.37
C ARG A 211 38.73 -4.09 19.23
N ASP A 212 38.69 -5.00 18.27
CA ASP A 212 39.77 -5.93 17.99
C ASP A 212 41.02 -5.18 17.50
N GLU A 213 40.86 -4.15 16.66
CA GLU A 213 41.93 -3.25 16.20
C GLU A 213 42.63 -2.57 17.37
N LYS A 214 41.85 -1.96 18.27
CA LYS A 214 42.39 -1.30 19.48
C LYS A 214 43.16 -2.28 20.38
N ARG A 215 42.70 -3.53 20.50
CA ARG A 215 43.39 -4.58 21.29
C ARG A 215 44.70 -4.99 20.63
N LEU A 216 44.69 -5.20 19.32
CA LEU A 216 45.86 -5.63 18.55
C LEU A 216 46.94 -4.54 18.51
N ALA A 217 46.53 -3.27 18.36
CA ALA A 217 47.42 -2.11 18.44
C ALA A 217 48.14 -2.02 19.79
N ARG A 218 47.41 -2.17 20.92
CA ARG A 218 47.99 -2.19 22.27
C ARG A 218 48.97 -3.36 22.46
N LEU A 219 48.68 -4.53 21.90
CA LEU A 219 49.56 -5.69 21.94
C LEU A 219 50.87 -5.45 21.19
N ILE A 220 50.81 -4.85 19.99
CA ILE A 220 52.00 -4.49 19.20
C ILE A 220 52.84 -3.45 19.94
N GLU A 221 52.20 -2.44 20.55
CA GLU A 221 52.90 -1.43 21.36
C GLU A 221 53.60 -2.06 22.58
N GLY A 222 52.91 -2.97 23.28
CA GLY A 222 53.48 -3.73 24.40
C GLY A 222 54.68 -4.58 23.99
N LEU A 223 54.58 -5.31 22.87
CA LEU A 223 55.69 -6.09 22.32
C LEU A 223 56.86 -5.19 21.90
N GLY A 224 56.58 -4.03 21.29
CA GLY A 224 57.59 -3.02 20.96
C GLY A 224 58.34 -2.52 22.17
N ARG A 225 57.64 -2.24 23.29
CA ARG A 225 58.28 -1.84 24.57
C ARG A 225 59.13 -2.94 25.18
N ILE A 226 58.71 -4.21 25.08
CA ILE A 226 59.48 -5.36 25.58
C ILE A 226 60.76 -5.56 24.76
N VAL A 227 60.68 -5.42 23.44
CA VAL A 227 61.83 -5.54 22.53
C VAL A 227 62.79 -4.34 22.63
N ALA A 228 62.28 -3.14 22.94
CA ALA A 228 63.08 -1.93 23.09
C ALA A 228 63.78 -1.76 24.45
N LYS A 229 63.52 -2.64 25.44
CA LYS A 229 64.18 -2.57 26.75
C LYS A 229 65.62 -3.11 26.63
N PRO A 230 66.68 -2.28 26.79
CA PRO A 230 68.05 -2.76 26.66
C PRO A 230 68.41 -3.70 27.82
N LYS A 231 69.16 -4.75 27.53
CA LYS A 231 69.77 -5.64 28.53
C LYS A 231 70.65 -4.79 29.47
N PRO A 232 70.52 -4.89 30.81
CA PRO A 232 71.41 -4.15 31.71
C PRO A 232 72.85 -4.62 31.47
N PRO A 233 73.84 -3.70 31.48
CA PRO A 233 75.23 -4.07 31.21
C PRO A 233 75.72 -5.04 32.30
N ALA A 234 76.38 -6.10 31.87
CA ALA A 234 77.07 -7.04 32.74
C ALA A 234 78.12 -6.27 33.55
N SER A 235 78.05 -6.39 34.88
CA SER A 235 79.06 -5.85 35.78
C SER A 235 80.41 -6.54 35.51
N SER A 236 81.34 -5.82 34.88
CA SER A 236 82.74 -6.21 34.83
C SER A 236 83.41 -5.91 36.18
N ARG A 237 84.24 -6.87 36.59
CA ARG A 237 85.05 -6.91 37.80
C ARG A 237 86.34 -6.10 37.62
N ALA A 238 86.89 -5.63 38.75
CA ALA A 238 88.21 -5.00 39.00
C ALA A 238 88.28 -3.47 38.76
N GLN A 239 88.92 -2.63 39.60
CA GLN A 239 90.14 -2.81 40.39
C GLN A 239 90.12 -1.99 41.71
N ALA A 240 90.94 -2.44 42.65
CA ALA A 240 91.22 -1.84 43.96
C ALA A 240 92.08 -0.56 43.87
N PRO A 241 92.09 0.27 44.93
CA PRO A 241 93.29 0.98 45.35
C PRO A 241 93.76 0.53 46.73
N ALA A 242 95.08 0.41 46.85
CA ALA A 242 95.82 0.07 48.04
C ALA A 242 95.72 1.17 49.12
N LEU A 243 95.34 0.78 50.34
CA LEU A 243 95.55 1.59 51.53
C LEU A 243 96.92 1.22 52.12
N ARG A 244 97.86 2.16 52.07
CA ARG A 244 99.16 2.08 52.73
C ARG A 244 99.17 3.15 53.81
N ASN A 245 98.93 2.74 55.06
CA ASN A 245 99.16 3.59 56.23
C ASN A 245 100.34 3.01 57.01
N GLU A 246 101.43 3.74 57.00
CA GLU A 246 102.64 3.47 57.79
C GLU A 246 102.60 4.32 59.06
N ARG A 247 102.74 3.62 60.21
CA ARG A 247 103.34 4.06 61.50
C ARG A 247 102.54 5.02 62.40
N THR A 248 102.56 4.94 63.73
CA THR A 248 102.91 3.94 64.79
C THR A 248 102.40 4.57 66.13
N PRO A 249 102.83 4.16 67.34
CA PRO A 249 101.99 3.54 68.37
C PRO A 249 101.68 4.49 69.55
N ASP A 250 100.85 4.07 70.50
CA ASP A 250 101.21 4.27 71.90
C ASP A 250 100.47 3.33 72.87
N ALA A 251 101.19 3.03 73.94
CA ALA A 251 100.93 2.00 74.93
C ALA A 251 100.06 2.50 76.10
N SER A 252 99.25 1.60 76.65
CA SER A 252 99.07 1.29 78.10
C SER A 252 98.05 0.18 78.26
#